data_AF-A0A5B0QXV8-F1
#
_entry.id   AF-A0A5B0QXV8-F1
#
_cell.length_a   1.000
_cell.length_b   1.000
_cell.length_c   1.000
_cell.angle_alpha   90.00
_cell.angle_beta   90.00
_cell.angle_gamma   90.00
#
_symmetry.space_group_name_H-M   'P 1'
#
loop_
_entity.id
_entity.type
_entity.pdbx_description
1 polymer ?
#
loop_
_entity_poly.entity_id
_entity_poly.type
_entity_poly.pdbx_seq_one_letter_code
_entity_poly.pdbx_strand_id
1 'polypeptide(L)'
;MTGRAQRDPDVFKSLSIWNRELVNERWTTMAPVPGPSGDFFIFFCQSPWQREKMLQHGRGMLMLDSSTNNTVQNCFSPNGKKVCLYTVMIRDPLVGKGLPIAWALTTSMTEQSIATVLAWLRTSTGVVPQAVMSDYSLAVTKAVSEIYSDLGKQAPKHYWCLFQVLNAFRRQAKTFLQDRAEEAVDDFRQIVYSPSSPDPLLKSFFIKWEPECPEFVEHVKTQWQEHIVHWAVFFRTSAHQGIFTNNYTKAWRRVLASDYFSSTESRRIDEVLQILVDEVLMHYQWLTRQVEYGVRRQQTSRFQLEAKTISEGYTKAILDLLGIGMFRTSSHFFISSFTNPTSRAYAITIDKPGRGSIGQLTRCNCEHYTRYGSACKHMYYLAREYRMHVVESALIPLEALVVDPTLEINIQTLIKPSINILTLTKEVDSDEEIGSYGQLSNKRKLFIDLVVGPDPDPLQFTKRPRLDSLSLSPQSSHTSNETIPGQDENLDPNLFTD
;
A
#
# COMPACT_ATOMS: atom_id res chain seq x y z
N MET A 1 9.59 -5.25 -26.35
CA MET A 1 10.55 -5.59 -27.42
C MET A 1 10.97 -7.04 -27.21
N THR A 2 10.99 -7.92 -28.22
CA THR A 2 11.42 -9.31 -28.01
C THR A 2 12.93 -9.43 -28.22
N GLY A 3 13.70 -8.91 -27.26
CA GLY A 3 15.13 -9.18 -27.11
C GLY A 3 15.35 -10.36 -26.15
N ARG A 4 16.44 -11.10 -26.31
CA ARG A 4 16.87 -12.12 -25.35
C ARG A 4 17.16 -11.44 -23.99
N ALA A 5 16.55 -11.90 -22.88
CA ALA A 5 16.86 -11.43 -21.51
C ALA A 5 18.37 -11.35 -21.26
N GLN A 6 19.03 -12.45 -21.57
CA GLN A 6 20.47 -12.59 -21.50
C GLN A 6 21.13 -11.88 -22.68
N ARG A 7 21.64 -10.67 -22.43
CA ARG A 7 22.39 -9.87 -23.41
C ARG A 7 23.86 -10.26 -23.51
N ASP A 8 24.41 -10.82 -22.42
CA ASP A 8 25.80 -11.27 -22.31
C ASP A 8 25.89 -12.48 -21.36
N PRO A 9 26.84 -13.42 -21.53
CA PRO A 9 27.12 -14.45 -20.51
C PRO A 9 27.47 -13.89 -19.12
N ASP A 10 28.12 -12.74 -19.03
CA ASP A 10 28.43 -12.03 -17.78
C ASP A 10 27.23 -11.17 -17.34
N VAL A 11 26.76 -11.37 -16.09
CA VAL A 11 25.55 -10.69 -15.57
C VAL A 11 25.73 -9.19 -15.42
N PHE A 12 26.91 -8.72 -15.05
CA PHE A 12 27.16 -7.31 -14.89
C PHE A 12 27.30 -6.61 -16.25
N LYS A 13 27.87 -7.29 -17.26
CA LYS A 13 27.83 -6.80 -18.64
C LYS A 13 26.41 -6.79 -19.20
N SER A 14 25.64 -7.85 -18.98
CA SER A 14 24.24 -7.93 -19.38
C SER A 14 23.41 -6.80 -18.77
N LEU A 15 23.54 -6.56 -17.46
CA LEU A 15 22.89 -5.45 -16.75
C LEU A 15 23.36 -4.07 -17.24
N SER A 16 24.63 -3.93 -17.63
CA SER A 16 25.13 -2.68 -18.22
C SER A 16 24.52 -2.40 -19.61
N ILE A 17 24.27 -3.45 -20.40
CA ILE A 17 23.56 -3.34 -21.69
C ILE A 17 22.10 -2.95 -21.44
N TRP A 18 21.43 -3.63 -20.51
CA TRP A 18 20.07 -3.28 -20.07
C TRP A 18 19.99 -1.83 -19.58
N ASN A 19 20.93 -1.38 -18.76
CA ASN A 19 20.99 0.01 -18.28
C ASN A 19 20.98 1.00 -19.43
N ARG A 20 21.83 0.78 -20.45
CA ARG A 20 21.92 1.65 -21.62
C ARG A 20 20.62 1.65 -22.44
N GLU A 21 20.01 0.48 -22.64
CA GLU A 21 18.72 0.36 -23.33
C GLU A 21 17.61 1.12 -22.57
N LEU A 22 17.49 0.89 -21.27
CA LEU A 22 16.50 1.55 -20.42
C LEU A 22 16.70 3.08 -20.39
N VAL A 23 17.94 3.56 -20.28
CA VAL A 23 18.25 5.00 -20.36
C VAL A 23 17.84 5.59 -21.71
N ASN A 24 18.09 4.88 -22.83
CA ASN A 24 17.64 5.31 -24.15
C ASN A 24 16.11 5.39 -24.26
N GLU A 25 15.40 4.53 -23.53
CA GLU A 25 13.94 4.56 -23.36
C GLU A 25 13.45 5.56 -22.29
N ARG A 26 14.35 6.43 -21.78
CA ARG A 26 14.08 7.47 -20.77
C ARG A 26 13.74 6.93 -19.37
N TRP A 27 14.08 5.68 -19.08
CA TRP A 27 13.98 5.18 -17.71
C TRP A 27 14.99 5.90 -16.83
N THR A 28 14.61 6.07 -15.56
CA THR A 28 15.54 6.48 -14.52
C THR A 28 16.17 5.23 -13.95
N THR A 29 17.49 5.09 -14.05
CA THR A 29 18.22 3.94 -13.54
C THR A 29 19.37 4.37 -12.63
N MET A 30 19.89 3.43 -11.86
CA MET A 30 21.22 3.52 -11.28
C MET A 30 21.97 2.27 -11.72
N ALA A 31 23.08 2.50 -12.41
CA ALA A 31 23.94 1.43 -12.91
C ALA A 31 24.50 0.59 -11.74
N PRO A 32 24.93 -0.66 -12.00
CA PRO A 32 25.65 -1.46 -11.03
C PRO A 32 26.83 -0.66 -10.47
N VAL A 33 26.79 -0.29 -9.19
CA VAL A 33 27.98 0.23 -8.49
C VAL A 33 28.58 -0.93 -7.71
N PRO A 34 29.74 -1.48 -8.11
CA PRO A 34 30.48 -2.39 -7.27
C PRO A 34 30.95 -1.61 -6.04
N GLY A 35 30.63 -2.11 -4.84
CA GLY A 35 31.19 -1.56 -3.61
C GLY A 35 32.72 -1.67 -3.58
N PRO A 36 33.39 -0.99 -2.64
CA PRO A 36 34.86 -1.00 -2.53
C PRO A 36 35.48 -2.40 -2.42
N SER A 37 34.73 -3.36 -1.87
CA SER A 37 35.12 -4.78 -1.74
C SER A 37 34.60 -5.68 -2.87
N GLY A 38 33.81 -5.15 -3.82
CA GLY A 38 33.10 -5.94 -4.85
C GLY A 38 31.90 -6.74 -4.33
N ASP A 39 31.61 -6.69 -3.02
CA ASP A 39 30.56 -7.51 -2.38
C ASP A 39 29.16 -6.88 -2.37
N PHE A 40 29.11 -5.57 -2.58
CA PHE A 40 27.87 -4.81 -2.64
C PHE A 40 27.59 -4.43 -4.08
N PHE A 41 26.40 -4.80 -4.56
CA PHE A 41 25.90 -4.41 -5.86
C PHE A 41 24.47 -3.92 -5.67
N ILE A 42 24.11 -2.88 -6.41
CA ILE A 42 22.72 -2.46 -6.54
C ILE A 42 22.42 -1.98 -7.96
N PHE A 43 21.27 -2.37 -8.49
CA PHE A 43 20.73 -1.91 -9.76
C PHE A 43 19.30 -1.42 -9.57
N PHE A 44 19.05 -0.17 -9.96
CA PHE A 44 17.73 0.44 -9.85
C PHE A 44 17.13 0.70 -11.22
N CYS A 45 15.82 0.56 -11.31
CA CYS A 45 15.07 1.02 -12.47
C CYS A 45 13.68 1.54 -12.08
N GLN A 46 13.29 2.62 -12.75
CA GLN A 46 11.96 3.21 -12.71
C GLN A 46 11.61 3.71 -14.11
N SER A 47 10.51 3.19 -14.67
CA SER A 47 10.00 3.64 -15.96
C SER A 47 9.45 5.07 -15.90
N PRO A 48 9.35 5.77 -17.05
CA PRO A 48 8.69 7.08 -17.11
C PRO A 48 7.28 7.08 -16.52
N TRP A 49 6.50 6.02 -16.77
CA TRP A 49 5.15 5.89 -16.25
C TRP A 49 5.12 5.68 -14.74
N GLN A 50 5.99 4.82 -14.19
CA GLN A 50 6.10 4.65 -12.74
C GLN A 50 6.53 5.95 -12.05
N ARG A 51 7.46 6.69 -12.66
CA ARG A 51 7.88 8.02 -12.19
C ARG A 51 6.71 9.01 -12.17
N GLU A 52 5.90 9.04 -13.24
CA GLU A 52 4.70 9.86 -13.30
C GLU A 52 3.73 9.51 -12.16
N LYS A 53 3.45 8.21 -11.93
CA LYS A 53 2.60 7.77 -10.82
C LYS A 53 3.19 8.10 -9.45
N MET A 54 4.51 8.03 -9.29
CA MET A 54 5.21 8.46 -8.08
C MET A 54 5.05 9.97 -7.84
N LEU A 55 5.15 10.80 -8.87
CA LEU A 55 4.94 12.25 -8.77
C LEU A 55 3.48 12.60 -8.42
N GLN A 56 2.52 11.89 -9.01
CA GLN A 56 1.09 12.13 -8.81
C GLN A 56 0.60 11.65 -7.43
N HIS A 57 1.10 10.50 -6.96
CA HIS A 57 0.47 9.77 -5.84
C HIS A 57 1.46 9.35 -4.74
N GLY A 58 2.77 9.49 -4.96
CA GLY A 58 3.81 9.03 -4.03
C GLY A 58 4.00 9.87 -2.76
N ARG A 59 3.30 11.00 -2.62
CA ARG A 59 3.40 11.86 -1.43
C ARG A 59 2.67 11.33 -0.20
N GLY A 60 1.74 10.39 -0.35
CA GLY A 60 0.98 9.84 0.78
C GLY A 60 1.82 8.90 1.62
N MET A 61 1.81 7.62 1.24
CA MET A 61 2.54 6.57 1.94
C MET A 61 3.31 5.71 0.94
N LEU A 62 4.62 5.57 1.16
CA LEU A 62 5.44 4.56 0.50
C LEU A 62 5.41 3.26 1.30
N MET A 63 5.37 2.13 0.60
CA MET A 63 5.53 0.82 1.19
C MET A 63 6.78 0.16 0.62
N LEU A 64 7.63 -0.33 1.50
CA LEU A 64 8.83 -1.07 1.11
C LEU A 64 8.59 -2.57 1.29
N ASP A 65 8.84 -3.33 0.23
CA ASP A 65 8.91 -4.78 0.28
C ASP A 65 10.30 -5.23 -0.11
N SER A 66 10.86 -6.14 0.68
CA SER A 66 11.99 -6.95 0.28
C SER A 66 11.49 -8.38 0.06
N SER A 67 11.58 -8.86 -1.18
CA SER A 67 11.35 -10.27 -1.49
C SER A 67 12.71 -10.96 -1.63
N THR A 68 13.00 -11.85 -0.67
CA THR A 68 14.25 -12.63 -0.61
C THR A 68 14.05 -14.14 -0.76
N ASN A 69 12.80 -14.58 -0.86
CA ASN A 69 12.47 -16.00 -0.86
C ASN A 69 12.31 -16.51 -2.29
N ASN A 70 13.33 -17.21 -2.77
CA ASN A 70 13.31 -18.18 -3.88
C ASN A 70 12.90 -17.69 -5.28
N THR A 71 12.65 -16.40 -5.45
CA THR A 71 12.16 -15.82 -6.72
C THR A 71 13.28 -15.59 -7.76
N VAL A 72 14.54 -15.55 -7.33
CA VAL A 72 15.72 -15.27 -8.17
C VAL A 72 16.72 -16.43 -8.02
N GLN A 73 17.28 -16.93 -9.14
CA GLN A 73 18.35 -17.94 -9.14
C GLN A 73 19.59 -17.38 -8.45
N ASN A 74 20.03 -18.08 -7.42
CA ASN A 74 21.24 -17.76 -6.67
C ASN A 74 22.46 -18.34 -7.39
N CYS A 75 22.92 -17.74 -8.50
CA CYS A 75 24.04 -18.31 -9.26
C CYS A 75 25.01 -17.27 -9.87
N PHE A 76 25.26 -16.13 -9.21
CA PHE A 76 26.10 -15.06 -9.81
C PHE A 76 27.33 -14.65 -9.02
N SER A 77 27.55 -15.22 -7.84
CA SER A 77 28.81 -15.06 -7.11
C SER A 77 29.45 -16.44 -6.94
N PRO A 78 30.79 -16.55 -7.04
CA PRO A 78 31.52 -17.76 -6.65
C PRO A 78 31.15 -18.27 -5.25
N ASN A 79 30.56 -17.39 -4.42
CA ASN A 79 30.19 -17.64 -3.03
C ASN A 79 28.67 -17.88 -2.83
N GLY A 80 27.84 -17.94 -3.89
CA GLY A 80 26.41 -18.23 -3.76
C GLY A 80 25.55 -17.15 -3.08
N LYS A 81 25.99 -15.88 -3.06
CA LYS A 81 25.25 -14.78 -2.42
C LYS A 81 23.85 -14.58 -3.03
N LYS A 82 22.84 -14.47 -2.16
CA LYS A 82 21.44 -14.28 -2.54
C LYS A 82 21.20 -12.86 -3.06
N VAL A 83 20.48 -12.75 -4.18
CA VAL A 83 20.02 -11.45 -4.71
C VAL A 83 18.63 -11.18 -4.16
N CYS A 84 18.41 -9.96 -3.70
CA CYS A 84 17.16 -9.47 -3.15
C CYS A 84 16.52 -8.53 -4.17
N LEU A 85 15.22 -8.71 -4.40
CA LEU A 85 14.40 -7.73 -5.10
C LEU A 85 13.71 -6.84 -4.06
N TYR A 86 14.04 -5.56 -4.08
CA TYR A 86 13.26 -4.53 -3.42
C TYR A 86 12.20 -4.01 -4.38
N THR A 87 10.96 -3.97 -3.92
CA THR A 87 9.88 -3.26 -4.60
C THR A 87 9.44 -2.11 -3.73
N VAL A 88 9.49 -0.90 -4.28
CA VAL A 88 8.85 0.26 -3.65
C VAL A 88 7.47 0.40 -4.25
N MET A 89 6.47 0.52 -3.38
CA MET A 89 5.08 0.54 -3.79
C MET A 89 4.33 1.72 -3.21
N ILE A 90 3.27 2.09 -3.90
CA ILE A 90 2.23 2.98 -3.41
C ILE A 90 0.88 2.29 -3.52
N ARG A 91 -0.14 2.86 -2.89
CA ARG A 91 -1.52 2.53 -3.24
C ARG A 91 -1.87 3.28 -4.53
N ASP A 92 -2.33 2.57 -5.56
CA ASP A 92 -2.94 3.18 -6.73
C ASP A 92 -4.32 3.73 -6.33
N PRO A 93 -4.53 5.06 -6.31
CA PRO A 93 -5.80 5.62 -5.89
C PRO A 93 -6.93 5.36 -6.89
N LEU A 94 -6.60 5.10 -8.16
CA LEU A 94 -7.59 4.81 -9.18
C LEU A 94 -7.97 3.33 -9.19
N VAL A 95 -6.99 2.43 -9.21
CA VAL A 95 -7.26 0.98 -9.26
C VAL A 95 -7.65 0.43 -7.89
N GLY A 96 -7.14 1.03 -6.81
CA GLY A 96 -7.37 0.56 -5.43
C GLY A 96 -6.46 -0.59 -5.00
N LYS A 97 -5.39 -0.86 -5.76
CA LYS A 97 -4.41 -1.94 -5.52
C LYS A 97 -3.02 -1.40 -5.22
N GLY A 98 -2.11 -2.27 -4.81
CA GLY A 98 -0.69 -1.93 -4.66
C GLY A 98 -0.05 -1.79 -6.03
N LEU A 99 0.65 -0.68 -6.26
CA LEU A 99 1.34 -0.36 -7.51
C LEU A 99 2.86 -0.32 -7.27
N PRO A 100 3.64 -1.20 -7.92
CA PRO A 100 5.10 -1.09 -7.90
C PRO A 100 5.57 0.14 -8.69
N ILE A 101 6.24 1.08 -8.00
CA ILE A 101 6.71 2.35 -8.60
C ILE A 101 8.23 2.39 -8.82
N ALA A 102 8.96 1.42 -8.32
CA ALA A 102 10.39 1.25 -8.58
C ALA A 102 10.82 -0.14 -8.12
N TRP A 103 11.89 -0.63 -8.75
CA TRP A 103 12.55 -1.87 -8.39
C TRP A 103 14.03 -1.64 -8.12
N ALA A 104 14.57 -2.39 -7.16
CA ALA A 104 16.00 -2.47 -6.94
C ALA A 104 16.44 -3.92 -6.76
N LEU A 105 17.51 -4.31 -7.45
CA LEU A 105 18.14 -5.62 -7.34
C LEU A 105 19.46 -5.43 -6.60
N THR A 106 19.68 -6.14 -5.50
CA THR A 106 20.86 -5.97 -4.63
C THR A 106 21.33 -7.30 -4.04
N THR A 107 22.62 -7.41 -3.72
CA THR A 107 23.19 -8.56 -3.00
C THR A 107 23.02 -8.45 -1.47
N SER A 108 22.43 -7.37 -0.97
CA SER A 108 22.37 -7.05 0.46
C SER A 108 20.99 -6.57 0.92
N MET A 109 20.57 -7.04 2.10
CA MET A 109 19.37 -6.55 2.81
C MET A 109 19.68 -5.53 3.91
N THR A 110 20.87 -4.95 3.91
CA THR A 110 21.32 -4.08 5.00
C THR A 110 20.57 -2.75 5.03
N GLU A 111 20.63 -2.08 6.19
CA GLU A 111 20.24 -0.67 6.38
C GLU A 111 20.80 0.22 5.26
N GLN A 112 22.08 0.07 4.93
CA GLN A 112 22.75 0.81 3.84
C GLN A 112 22.07 0.61 2.47
N SER A 113 21.59 -0.59 2.19
CA SER A 113 20.89 -0.90 0.93
C SER A 113 19.55 -0.14 0.86
N ILE A 114 18.82 -0.14 1.98
CA ILE A 114 17.53 0.55 2.12
C ILE A 114 17.73 2.07 2.05
N ALA A 115 18.74 2.59 2.73
CA ALA A 115 19.11 4.00 2.67
C ALA A 115 19.45 4.43 1.24
N THR A 116 20.21 3.62 0.50
CA THR A 116 20.52 3.85 -0.92
C THR A 116 19.25 3.91 -1.78
N VAL A 117 18.31 2.98 -1.55
CA VAL A 117 16.99 2.96 -2.25
C VAL A 117 16.21 4.24 -2.01
N LEU A 118 16.10 4.65 -0.75
CA LEU A 118 15.36 5.85 -0.37
C LEU A 118 16.03 7.13 -0.86
N ALA A 119 17.35 7.22 -0.76
CA ALA A 119 18.13 8.35 -1.25
C ALA A 119 17.99 8.51 -2.77
N TRP A 120 18.08 7.42 -3.52
CA TRP A 120 17.91 7.44 -4.97
C TRP A 120 16.50 7.88 -5.37
N LEU A 121 15.46 7.36 -4.73
CA LEU A 121 14.09 7.79 -5.00
C LEU A 121 13.89 9.27 -4.73
N ARG A 122 14.40 9.76 -3.59
CA ARG A 122 14.30 11.16 -3.20
C ARG A 122 15.03 12.07 -4.18
N THR A 123 16.28 11.76 -4.51
CA THR A 123 17.12 12.57 -5.42
C THR A 123 16.60 12.53 -6.85
N SER A 124 16.18 11.37 -7.33
CA SER A 124 15.70 11.23 -8.69
C SER A 124 14.34 11.89 -8.88
N THR A 125 13.40 11.79 -7.94
CA THR A 125 12.01 12.27 -8.14
C THR A 125 11.71 13.60 -7.44
N GLY A 126 12.48 13.98 -6.42
CA GLY A 126 12.18 15.10 -5.53
C GLY A 126 10.98 14.85 -4.59
N VAL A 127 10.38 13.66 -4.64
CA VAL A 127 9.19 13.32 -3.83
C VAL A 127 9.62 12.99 -2.41
N VAL A 128 8.99 13.65 -1.45
CA VAL A 128 9.05 13.32 -0.02
C VAL A 128 7.66 12.80 0.38
N PRO A 129 7.53 11.54 0.81
CA PRO A 129 6.26 11.03 1.32
C PRO A 129 5.96 11.55 2.73
N GLN A 130 4.68 11.60 3.12
CA GLN A 130 4.32 11.88 4.51
C GLN A 130 4.66 10.70 5.43
N ALA A 131 4.62 9.47 4.89
CA ALA A 131 4.95 8.28 5.63
C ALA A 131 5.62 7.19 4.79
N VAL A 132 6.41 6.36 5.47
CA VAL A 132 6.96 5.10 4.96
C VAL A 132 6.44 3.96 5.82
N MET A 133 5.95 2.89 5.19
CA MET A 133 5.46 1.69 5.85
C MET A 133 6.32 0.48 5.49
N SER A 134 6.68 -0.30 6.51
CA SER A 134 7.40 -1.58 6.34
C SER A 134 6.89 -2.63 7.33
N ASP A 135 7.49 -3.82 7.29
CA ASP A 135 7.48 -4.72 8.45
C ASP A 135 8.16 -4.03 9.67
N TYR A 136 8.15 -4.66 10.86
CA TYR A 136 8.78 -4.11 12.08
C TYR A 136 10.33 -4.18 11.99
N SER A 137 10.91 -3.44 11.05
CA SER A 137 12.33 -3.48 10.72
C SER A 137 13.04 -2.23 11.23
N LEU A 138 13.95 -2.42 12.19
CA LEU A 138 14.80 -1.35 12.71
C LEU A 138 15.77 -0.81 11.64
N ALA A 139 16.20 -1.66 10.70
CA ALA A 139 17.03 -1.22 9.57
C ALA A 139 16.29 -0.21 8.69
N VAL A 140 14.99 -0.41 8.44
CA VAL A 140 14.17 0.58 7.74
C VAL A 140 14.00 1.84 8.58
N THR A 141 13.77 1.70 9.90
CA THR A 141 13.63 2.85 10.81
C THR A 141 14.84 3.77 10.75
N LYS A 142 16.04 3.20 10.88
CA LYS A 142 17.29 3.96 10.84
C LYS A 142 17.53 4.58 9.46
N ALA A 143 17.36 3.82 8.38
CA ALA A 143 17.50 4.33 7.02
C ALA A 143 16.55 5.50 6.72
N VAL A 144 15.28 5.44 7.15
CA VAL A 144 14.34 6.57 6.99
C VAL A 144 14.80 7.78 7.81
N SER A 145 15.24 7.57 9.05
CA SER A 145 15.74 8.66 9.90
C SER A 145 16.98 9.34 9.32
N GLU A 146 17.92 8.56 8.78
CA GLU A 146 19.15 9.06 8.18
C GLU A 146 18.86 9.88 6.92
N ILE A 147 18.14 9.29 5.95
CA ILE A 147 17.93 9.88 4.62
C ILE A 147 17.07 11.14 4.65
N TYR A 148 16.22 11.30 5.65
CA TYR A 148 15.33 12.46 5.78
C TYR A 148 15.64 13.34 7.00
N SER A 149 16.83 13.16 7.60
CA SER A 149 17.27 13.91 8.79
C SER A 149 17.25 15.43 8.58
N ASP A 150 17.56 15.90 7.38
CA ASP A 150 17.59 17.31 6.99
C ASP A 150 16.20 17.98 6.95
N LEU A 151 15.11 17.20 6.95
CA LEU A 151 13.74 17.72 6.88
C LEU A 151 13.10 17.98 8.26
N GLY A 152 13.74 17.54 9.35
CA GLY A 152 13.25 17.72 10.71
C GLY A 152 11.78 17.28 10.87
N LYS A 153 10.89 18.21 11.24
CA LYS A 153 9.45 17.90 11.43
C LYS A 153 8.72 17.50 10.14
N GLN A 154 9.26 17.87 8.97
CA GLN A 154 8.70 17.51 7.67
C GLN A 154 9.19 16.16 7.17
N ALA A 155 10.08 15.49 7.92
CA ALA A 155 10.54 14.14 7.57
C ALA A 155 9.37 13.14 7.56
N PRO A 156 9.40 12.14 6.67
CA PRO A 156 8.39 11.09 6.64
C PRO A 156 8.29 10.38 7.99
N LYS A 157 7.06 10.11 8.43
CA LYS A 157 6.83 9.22 9.58
C LYS A 157 7.09 7.77 9.16
N HIS A 158 7.80 7.01 9.98
CA HIS A 158 7.95 5.57 9.76
C HIS A 158 6.89 4.80 10.55
N TYR A 159 6.07 4.02 9.85
CA TYR A 159 5.06 3.17 10.44
C TYR A 159 5.36 1.69 10.22
N TRP A 160 5.13 0.89 11.25
CA TRP A 160 5.19 -0.57 11.16
C TRP A 160 3.84 -1.15 10.77
N CYS A 161 3.85 -2.23 10.02
CA CYS A 161 2.64 -2.97 9.68
C CYS A 161 1.99 -3.57 10.95
N LEU A 162 0.77 -3.15 11.28
CA LEU A 162 0.08 -3.60 12.50
C LEU A 162 -0.14 -5.11 12.54
N PHE A 163 -0.37 -5.74 11.38
CA PHE A 163 -0.51 -7.19 11.31
C PHE A 163 0.78 -7.90 11.76
N GLN A 164 1.94 -7.38 11.38
CA GLN A 164 3.22 -7.99 11.77
C GLN A 164 3.53 -7.73 13.23
N VAL A 165 3.26 -6.50 13.71
CA VAL A 165 3.39 -6.14 15.13
C VAL A 165 2.54 -7.08 15.99
N LEU A 166 1.25 -7.23 15.68
CA LEU A 166 0.35 -8.12 16.42
C LEU A 166 0.75 -9.59 16.34
N ASN A 167 1.24 -10.07 15.20
CA ASN A 167 1.69 -11.45 15.08
C ASN A 167 3.01 -11.72 15.80
N ALA A 168 3.96 -10.78 15.73
CA ALA A 168 5.21 -10.87 16.48
C ALA A 168 4.93 -10.86 17.99
N PHE A 169 4.09 -9.93 18.45
CA PHE A 169 3.63 -9.87 19.83
C PHE A 169 2.96 -11.18 20.25
N ARG A 170 2.02 -11.71 19.45
CA ARG A 170 1.36 -13.00 19.74
C ARG A 170 2.37 -14.15 19.89
N ARG A 171 3.38 -14.24 19.02
CA ARG A 171 4.40 -15.28 19.14
C ARG A 171 5.14 -15.19 20.46
N GLN A 172 5.54 -13.98 20.86
CA GLN A 172 6.21 -13.75 22.13
C GLN A 172 5.30 -14.05 23.32
N ALA A 173 4.05 -13.57 23.30
CA ALA A 173 3.07 -13.89 24.33
C ALA A 173 2.87 -15.41 24.48
N LYS A 174 2.84 -16.17 23.37
CA LYS A 174 2.76 -17.64 23.43
C LYS A 174 3.99 -18.28 24.06
N THR A 175 5.18 -17.76 23.80
CA THR A 175 6.43 -18.24 24.40
C THR A 175 6.46 -18.00 25.91
N PHE A 176 6.12 -16.78 26.36
CA PHE A 176 6.24 -16.41 27.77
C PHE A 176 5.03 -16.80 28.63
N LEU A 177 3.81 -16.66 28.10
CA LEU A 177 2.57 -16.74 28.88
C LEU A 177 1.71 -17.98 28.56
N GLN A 178 2.07 -18.74 27.51
CA GLN A 178 1.39 -19.97 27.11
C GLN A 178 -0.14 -19.80 26.99
N ASP A 179 -0.91 -20.37 27.93
CA ASP A 179 -2.37 -20.34 27.94
C ASP A 179 -2.97 -18.93 28.07
N ARG A 180 -2.22 -17.99 28.67
CA ARG A 180 -2.66 -16.59 28.83
C ARG A 180 -2.30 -15.68 27.66
N ALA A 181 -1.67 -16.23 26.62
CA ALA A 181 -1.17 -15.42 25.50
C ALA A 181 -2.26 -14.64 24.76
N GLU A 182 -3.44 -15.23 24.52
CA GLU A 182 -4.51 -14.51 23.80
C GLU A 182 -5.10 -13.38 24.65
N GLU A 183 -5.16 -13.52 25.97
CA GLU A 183 -5.57 -12.43 26.88
C GLU A 183 -4.60 -11.25 26.78
N ALA A 184 -3.28 -11.52 26.81
CA ALA A 184 -2.26 -10.47 26.64
C ALA A 184 -2.33 -9.83 25.25
N VAL A 185 -2.62 -10.61 24.20
CA VAL A 185 -2.80 -10.07 22.84
C VAL A 185 -4.01 -9.15 22.76
N ASP A 186 -5.11 -9.47 23.45
CA ASP A 186 -6.31 -8.62 23.46
C ASP A 186 -6.08 -7.31 24.23
N ASP A 187 -5.39 -7.34 25.37
CA ASP A 187 -4.98 -6.12 26.06
C ASP A 187 -4.06 -5.27 25.19
N PHE A 188 -3.07 -5.89 24.52
CA PHE A 188 -2.14 -5.19 23.64
C PHE A 188 -2.84 -4.58 22.42
N ARG A 189 -3.86 -5.26 21.86
CA ARG A 189 -4.69 -4.71 20.78
C ARG A 189 -5.39 -3.42 21.19
N GLN A 190 -5.87 -3.31 22.43
CA GLN A 190 -6.48 -2.07 22.92
C GLN A 190 -5.49 -0.92 22.91
N ILE A 191 -4.22 -1.17 23.27
CA ILE A 191 -3.15 -0.18 23.19
C ILE A 191 -2.89 0.22 21.74
N VAL A 192 -2.72 -0.77 20.84
CA VAL A 192 -2.42 -0.56 19.41
C VAL A 192 -3.45 0.34 18.74
N TYR A 193 -4.74 0.07 18.96
CA TYR A 193 -5.84 0.77 18.29
C TYR A 193 -6.42 1.94 19.09
N SER A 194 -5.82 2.31 20.23
CA SER A 194 -6.28 3.45 21.01
C SER A 194 -6.18 4.75 20.20
N PRO A 195 -7.27 5.54 20.08
CA PRO A 195 -7.23 6.87 19.49
C PRO A 195 -6.68 7.94 20.45
N SER A 196 -6.56 7.60 21.74
CA SER A 196 -6.02 8.44 22.81
C SER A 196 -4.59 8.03 23.17
N SER A 197 -3.89 8.84 23.96
CA SER A 197 -2.53 8.52 24.42
C SER A 197 -2.47 7.06 24.93
N PRO A 198 -1.52 6.25 24.45
CA PRO A 198 -1.39 4.84 24.83
C PRO A 198 -0.80 4.64 26.23
N ASP A 199 -0.19 5.67 26.84
CA ASP A 199 0.53 5.54 28.11
C ASP A 199 -0.32 4.99 29.28
N PRO A 200 -1.59 5.42 29.48
CA PRO A 200 -2.43 4.86 30.53
C PRO A 200 -2.71 3.37 30.33
N LEU A 201 -2.95 2.94 29.08
CA LEU A 201 -3.22 1.54 28.76
C LEU A 201 -1.96 0.68 28.91
N LEU A 202 -0.79 1.19 28.54
CA LEU A 202 0.50 0.53 28.79
C LEU A 202 0.76 0.37 30.28
N LYS A 203 0.50 1.41 31.09
CA LYS A 203 0.65 1.32 32.54
C LYS A 203 -0.27 0.25 33.13
N SER A 204 -1.53 0.21 32.71
CA SER A 204 -2.47 -0.85 33.10
C SER A 204 -2.01 -2.24 32.65
N PHE A 205 -1.45 -2.35 31.44
CA PHE A 205 -0.88 -3.58 30.91
C PHE A 205 0.27 -4.08 31.79
N PHE A 206 1.23 -3.22 32.15
CA PHE A 206 2.35 -3.61 33.00
C PHE A 206 1.92 -3.99 34.42
N ILE A 207 1.00 -3.24 35.04
CA ILE A 207 0.47 -3.59 36.36
C ILE A 207 -0.15 -5.00 36.35
N LYS A 208 -0.81 -5.39 35.27
CA LYS A 208 -1.44 -6.70 35.12
C LYS A 208 -0.44 -7.83 34.87
N TRP A 209 0.51 -7.63 33.95
CA TRP A 209 1.37 -8.71 33.46
C TRP A 209 2.71 -8.84 34.19
N GLU A 210 3.16 -7.80 34.92
CA GLU A 210 4.43 -7.83 35.65
C GLU A 210 4.43 -8.87 36.79
N PRO A 211 3.36 -9.01 37.61
CA PRO A 211 3.30 -10.06 38.63
C PRO A 211 3.26 -11.48 38.05
N GLU A 212 2.81 -11.62 36.79
CA GLU A 212 2.61 -12.91 36.12
C GLU A 212 3.90 -13.39 35.44
N CYS A 213 4.59 -12.48 34.74
CA CYS A 213 5.84 -12.76 34.05
C CYS A 213 6.65 -11.45 33.86
N PRO A 214 7.58 -11.13 34.78
CA PRO A 214 8.42 -9.94 34.68
C PRO A 214 9.26 -9.88 33.39
N GLU A 215 9.78 -11.03 32.95
CA GLU A 215 10.59 -11.16 31.72
C GLU A 215 9.80 -10.79 30.46
N PHE A 216 8.52 -11.19 30.41
CA PHE A 216 7.62 -10.79 29.34
C PHE A 216 7.40 -9.28 29.34
N VAL A 217 7.19 -8.67 30.51
CA VAL A 217 7.00 -7.22 30.60
C VAL A 217 8.27 -6.46 30.21
N GLU A 218 9.44 -6.93 30.60
CA GLU A 218 10.71 -6.34 30.18
C GLU A 218 10.89 -6.43 28.65
N HIS A 219 10.51 -7.57 28.05
CA HIS A 219 10.45 -7.68 26.60
C HIS A 219 9.47 -6.67 25.98
N VAL A 220 8.30 -6.44 26.59
CA VAL A 220 7.34 -5.45 26.08
C VAL A 220 7.85 -4.02 26.20
N LYS A 221 8.53 -3.67 27.30
CA LYS A 221 9.16 -2.35 27.49
C LYS A 221 10.19 -2.10 26.40
N THR A 222 11.14 -3.02 26.23
CA THR A 222 12.25 -2.88 25.28
C THR A 222 11.81 -2.92 23.81
N GLN A 223 10.95 -3.86 23.42
CA GLN A 223 10.59 -4.01 21.99
C GLN A 223 9.40 -3.16 21.56
N TRP A 224 8.40 -2.97 22.42
CA TRP A 224 7.14 -2.33 22.01
C TRP A 224 7.03 -0.90 22.56
N GLN A 225 7.31 -0.66 23.84
CA GLN A 225 7.19 0.68 24.41
C GLN A 225 8.24 1.66 23.84
N GLU A 226 9.51 1.26 23.72
CA GLU A 226 10.56 2.12 23.13
C GLU A 226 10.24 2.54 21.69
N HIS A 227 9.48 1.71 20.96
CA HIS A 227 9.17 1.91 19.55
C HIS A 227 7.70 2.27 19.29
N ILE A 228 6.99 2.73 20.31
CA ILE A 228 5.55 2.99 20.30
C ILE A 228 5.09 3.92 19.17
N VAL A 229 5.93 4.89 18.82
CA VAL A 229 5.65 5.88 17.76
C VAL A 229 5.50 5.26 16.37
N HIS A 230 6.02 4.05 16.16
CA HIS A 230 5.95 3.37 14.86
C HIS A 230 4.69 2.53 14.69
N TRP A 231 4.06 2.06 15.76
CA TRP A 231 2.97 1.10 15.68
C TRP A 231 1.67 1.54 16.33
N ALA A 232 1.66 2.40 17.36
CA ALA A 232 0.39 2.81 17.95
C ALA A 232 -0.39 3.74 16.98
N VAL A 233 -1.69 3.50 16.81
CA VAL A 233 -2.55 4.28 15.91
C VAL A 233 -2.60 5.75 16.33
N PHE A 234 -2.52 6.05 17.62
CA PHE A 234 -2.42 7.41 18.16
C PHE A 234 -1.34 8.26 17.46
N PHE A 235 -0.17 7.69 17.13
CA PHE A 235 0.93 8.42 16.50
C PHE A 235 0.84 8.46 14.96
N ARG A 236 -0.20 7.88 14.36
CA ARG A 236 -0.45 7.91 12.90
C ARG A 236 -1.16 9.19 12.49
N THR A 237 -0.43 10.29 12.52
CA THR A 237 -0.97 11.65 12.25
C THR A 237 -0.88 12.09 10.78
N SER A 238 -0.28 11.30 9.90
CA SER A 238 -0.24 11.59 8.46
C SER A 238 -1.46 11.02 7.72
N ALA A 239 -1.70 11.52 6.51
CA ALA A 239 -2.76 11.06 5.61
C ALA A 239 -2.54 9.60 5.19
N HIS A 240 -2.91 8.66 6.05
CA HIS A 240 -2.62 7.24 5.90
C HIS A 240 -3.65 6.47 5.07
N GLN A 241 -4.77 7.09 4.66
CA GLN A 241 -5.79 6.51 3.77
C GLN A 241 -6.38 5.16 4.26
N GLY A 242 -6.47 4.97 5.58
CA GLY A 242 -6.88 3.69 6.18
C GLY A 242 -5.86 2.55 6.02
N ILE A 243 -4.63 2.83 5.61
CA ILE A 243 -3.55 1.85 5.49
C ILE A 243 -2.89 1.66 6.86
N PHE A 244 -3.24 0.55 7.50
CA PHE A 244 -2.63 0.11 8.76
C PHE A 244 -1.66 -1.07 8.59
N THR A 245 -1.68 -1.71 7.43
CA THR A 245 -0.88 -2.89 7.12
C THR A 245 -0.19 -2.74 5.78
N ASN A 246 0.95 -3.42 5.62
CA ASN A 246 1.60 -3.57 4.31
C ASN A 246 0.95 -4.67 3.46
N ASN A 247 -0.37 -4.85 3.54
CA ASN A 247 -1.06 -5.91 2.80
C ASN A 247 -0.85 -5.82 1.29
N TYR A 248 -0.65 -4.61 0.77
CA TYR A 248 -0.27 -4.43 -0.62
C TYR A 248 1.04 -5.16 -0.94
N THR A 249 2.09 -5.03 -0.11
CA THR A 249 3.39 -5.67 -0.39
C THR A 249 3.30 -7.18 -0.32
N LYS A 250 2.50 -7.71 0.62
CA LYS A 250 2.21 -9.15 0.71
C LYS A 250 1.42 -9.67 -0.49
N ALA A 251 0.41 -8.92 -0.93
CA ALA A 251 -0.36 -9.25 -2.12
C ALA A 251 0.54 -9.23 -3.36
N TRP A 252 1.40 -8.23 -3.47
CA TRP A 252 2.41 -8.13 -4.53
C TRP A 252 3.34 -9.35 -4.56
N ARG A 253 3.90 -9.76 -3.41
CA ARG A 253 4.72 -10.97 -3.34
C ARG A 253 4.01 -12.23 -3.81
N ARG A 254 2.72 -12.37 -3.48
CA ARG A 254 1.92 -13.52 -3.95
C ARG A 254 1.77 -13.48 -5.45
N VAL A 255 1.38 -12.32 -6.02
CA VAL A 255 1.23 -12.12 -7.47
C VAL A 255 2.54 -12.40 -8.19
N LEU A 256 3.67 -11.89 -7.69
CA LEU A 256 4.99 -12.20 -8.23
C LEU A 256 5.23 -13.72 -8.25
N ALA A 257 5.03 -14.39 -7.12
CA ALA A 257 5.31 -15.81 -6.97
C ALA A 257 4.29 -16.75 -7.66
N SER A 258 3.09 -16.28 -7.99
CA SER A 258 2.07 -17.10 -8.66
C SER A 258 2.01 -16.86 -10.16
N ASP A 259 2.11 -15.60 -10.59
CA ASP A 259 1.74 -15.19 -11.95
C ASP A 259 2.96 -14.95 -12.84
N TYR A 260 4.10 -14.57 -12.25
CA TYR A 260 5.30 -14.16 -13.00
C TYR A 260 6.49 -15.10 -12.80
N PHE A 261 6.61 -15.70 -11.62
CA PHE A 261 7.69 -16.62 -11.29
C PHE A 261 7.11 -18.00 -10.98
N SER A 262 7.55 -19.02 -11.70
CA SER A 262 7.24 -20.41 -11.35
C SER A 262 8.06 -20.80 -10.12
N SER A 263 7.42 -21.38 -9.11
CA SER A 263 8.05 -21.75 -7.83
C SER A 263 9.20 -22.75 -7.95
N THR A 264 9.35 -23.38 -9.12
CA THR A 264 10.35 -24.40 -9.44
C THR A 264 11.52 -23.87 -10.28
N GLU A 265 11.38 -22.71 -10.92
CA GLU A 265 12.43 -22.14 -11.77
C GLU A 265 13.04 -20.95 -11.07
N SER A 266 14.32 -21.08 -10.80
CA SER A 266 15.10 -19.94 -10.43
C SER A 266 15.55 -19.24 -11.73
N ARG A 267 15.57 -17.89 -11.74
CA ARG A 267 15.91 -17.07 -12.93
C ARG A 267 17.15 -16.18 -12.74
N ARG A 268 17.87 -15.89 -13.82
CA ARG A 268 18.97 -14.92 -13.77
C ARG A 268 18.46 -13.49 -13.54
N ILE A 269 19.31 -12.63 -12.97
CA ILE A 269 18.93 -11.24 -12.61
C ILE A 269 18.40 -10.47 -13.82
N ASP A 270 18.98 -10.64 -15.01
CA ASP A 270 18.54 -9.98 -16.24
C ASP A 270 17.23 -10.56 -16.80
N GLU A 271 16.94 -11.84 -16.57
CA GLU A 271 15.62 -12.44 -16.84
C GLU A 271 14.55 -11.91 -15.90
N VAL A 272 14.87 -11.76 -14.61
CA VAL A 272 13.97 -11.10 -13.64
C VAL A 272 13.71 -9.66 -14.07
N LEU A 273 14.76 -8.92 -14.47
CA LEU A 273 14.61 -7.56 -14.98
C LEU A 273 13.72 -7.53 -16.23
N GLN A 274 13.89 -8.46 -17.17
CA GLN A 274 13.03 -8.55 -18.35
C GLN A 274 11.56 -8.74 -17.97
N ILE A 275 11.24 -9.66 -17.05
CA ILE A 275 9.86 -9.91 -16.61
C ILE A 275 9.25 -8.64 -15.96
N LEU A 276 10.02 -7.95 -15.12
CA LEU A 276 9.57 -6.70 -14.50
C LEU A 276 9.27 -5.60 -15.55
N VAL A 277 10.13 -5.47 -16.55
CA VAL A 277 10.06 -4.43 -17.59
C VAL A 277 8.99 -4.74 -18.64
N ASP A 278 8.99 -5.95 -19.20
CA ASP A 278 8.17 -6.31 -20.36
C ASP A 278 6.78 -6.83 -19.96
N GLU A 279 6.64 -7.47 -18.80
CA GLU A 279 5.39 -8.14 -18.39
C GLU A 279 4.67 -7.39 -17.26
N VAL A 280 5.33 -7.23 -16.12
CA VAL A 280 4.74 -6.60 -14.92
C VAL A 280 4.33 -5.16 -15.22
N LEU A 281 5.23 -4.35 -15.78
CA LEU A 281 4.94 -2.95 -16.08
C LEU A 281 3.73 -2.82 -17.02
N MET A 282 3.70 -3.63 -18.07
CA MET A 282 2.62 -3.63 -19.06
C MET A 282 1.28 -4.03 -18.43
N HIS A 283 1.28 -5.03 -17.54
CA HIS A 283 0.08 -5.44 -16.82
C HIS A 283 -0.52 -4.29 -16.01
N TYR A 284 0.30 -3.59 -15.22
CA TYR A 284 -0.18 -2.48 -14.39
C TYR A 284 -0.62 -1.28 -15.22
N GLN A 285 0.11 -0.93 -16.28
CA GLN A 285 -0.31 0.13 -17.21
C GLN A 285 -1.66 -0.18 -17.85
N TRP A 286 -1.86 -1.42 -18.30
CA TRP A 286 -3.11 -1.85 -18.91
C TRP A 286 -4.26 -1.83 -17.90
N LEU A 287 -4.02 -2.32 -16.68
CA LEU A 287 -5.01 -2.32 -15.61
C LEU A 287 -5.47 -0.90 -15.26
N THR A 288 -4.53 0.04 -15.11
CA THR A 288 -4.85 1.45 -14.86
C THR A 288 -5.68 2.03 -16.00
N ARG A 289 -5.30 1.81 -17.26
CA ARG A 289 -6.06 2.29 -18.43
C ARG A 289 -7.48 1.72 -18.47
N GLN A 290 -7.66 0.42 -18.21
CA GLN A 290 -8.98 -0.18 -18.18
C GLN A 290 -9.90 0.49 -17.16
N VAL A 291 -9.37 0.89 -16.00
CA VAL A 291 -10.15 1.65 -15.02
C VAL A 291 -10.38 3.09 -15.48
N GLU A 292 -9.36 3.79 -15.98
CA GLU A 292 -9.47 5.18 -16.48
C GLU A 292 -10.57 5.37 -17.53
N TYR A 293 -10.75 4.39 -18.41
CA TYR A 293 -11.77 4.38 -19.46
C TYR A 293 -13.10 3.74 -19.04
N GLY A 294 -13.24 3.30 -17.79
CA GLY A 294 -14.45 2.67 -17.27
C GLY A 294 -14.73 1.26 -17.78
N VAL A 295 -13.78 0.63 -18.49
CA VAL A 295 -13.87 -0.78 -18.91
C VAL A 295 -13.88 -1.68 -17.68
N ARG A 296 -13.11 -1.31 -16.65
CA ARG A 296 -13.08 -1.98 -15.34
C ARG A 296 -13.52 -1.02 -14.26
N ARG A 297 -14.24 -1.53 -13.25
CA ARG A 297 -14.65 -0.74 -12.08
C ARG A 297 -13.46 -0.46 -11.17
N GLN A 298 -13.41 0.75 -10.62
CA GLN A 298 -12.52 1.13 -9.53
C GLN A 298 -12.82 0.29 -8.28
N GLN A 299 -11.77 -0.14 -7.57
CA GLN A 299 -11.89 -0.87 -6.30
C GLN A 299 -11.73 0.07 -5.11
N THR A 300 -12.48 -0.20 -4.04
CA THR A 300 -12.40 0.51 -2.76
C THR A 300 -11.81 -0.39 -1.70
N SER A 301 -10.94 0.16 -0.85
CA SER A 301 -10.49 -0.51 0.38
C SER A 301 -11.67 -0.66 1.36
N ARG A 302 -11.50 -1.48 2.41
CA ARG A 302 -12.51 -1.60 3.48
C ARG A 302 -12.81 -0.26 4.14
N PHE A 303 -11.79 0.56 4.35
CA PHE A 303 -11.92 1.90 4.93
C PHE A 303 -12.75 2.82 4.02
N GLN A 304 -12.47 2.79 2.72
CA GLN A 304 -13.21 3.53 1.71
C GLN A 304 -14.65 3.04 1.52
N LEU A 305 -14.87 1.73 1.64
CA LEU A 305 -16.18 1.11 1.52
C LEU A 305 -17.15 1.62 2.59
N GLU A 306 -16.66 1.97 3.78
CA GLU A 306 -17.48 2.55 4.84
C GLU A 306 -18.03 3.92 4.44
N ALA A 307 -17.15 4.84 4.02
CA ALA A 307 -17.56 6.15 3.50
C ALA A 307 -18.47 6.04 2.28
N LYS A 308 -18.23 5.06 1.40
CA LYS A 308 -19.08 4.76 0.25
C LYS A 308 -20.46 4.27 0.69
N THR A 309 -20.54 3.31 1.61
CA THR A 309 -21.80 2.80 2.16
C THR A 309 -22.63 3.92 2.80
N ILE A 310 -21.98 4.81 3.56
CA ILE A 310 -22.66 5.98 4.13
C ILE A 310 -23.24 6.86 3.02
N SER A 311 -22.45 7.14 1.97
CA SER A 311 -22.94 7.93 0.83
C SER A 311 -24.13 7.28 0.09
N GLU A 312 -24.19 5.95 0.10
CA GLU A 312 -25.26 5.20 -0.55
C GLU A 312 -26.61 5.43 0.15
N GLY A 313 -26.59 5.65 1.46
CA GLY A 313 -27.76 6.03 2.26
C GLY A 313 -28.35 7.40 1.91
N TYR A 314 -27.58 8.31 1.29
CA TYR A 314 -28.07 9.62 0.86
C TYR A 314 -28.62 9.56 -0.57
N THR A 315 -29.95 9.56 -0.69
CA THR A 315 -30.64 9.67 -1.98
C THR A 315 -30.95 11.13 -2.31
N LYS A 316 -31.30 11.42 -3.57
CA LYS A 316 -31.72 12.79 -3.97
C LYS A 316 -32.92 13.29 -3.16
N ALA A 317 -33.88 12.42 -2.86
CA ALA A 317 -35.03 12.77 -2.02
C ALA A 317 -34.63 13.12 -0.58
N ILE A 318 -33.66 12.38 -0.02
CA ILE A 318 -33.10 12.68 1.30
C ILE A 318 -32.35 14.01 1.29
N LEU A 319 -31.54 14.28 0.25
CA LEU A 319 -30.86 15.57 0.13
C LEU A 319 -31.85 16.73 0.06
N ASP A 320 -32.90 16.60 -0.75
CA ASP A 320 -33.94 17.63 -0.88
C ASP A 320 -34.68 17.84 0.46
N LEU A 321 -35.01 16.76 1.18
CA LEU A 321 -35.66 16.83 2.50
C LEU A 321 -34.78 17.52 3.55
N LEU A 322 -33.47 17.26 3.52
CA LEU A 322 -32.50 17.85 4.43
C LEU A 322 -32.05 19.27 4.01
N GLY A 323 -32.52 19.77 2.87
CA GLY A 323 -32.07 21.07 2.33
C GLY A 323 -30.59 21.09 1.93
N ILE A 324 -30.03 19.92 1.57
CA ILE A 324 -28.64 19.81 1.13
C ILE A 324 -28.52 20.35 -0.29
N GLY A 325 -27.96 21.55 -0.42
CA GLY A 325 -27.69 22.20 -1.68
C GLY A 325 -26.43 21.67 -2.36
N MET A 326 -26.42 21.72 -3.70
CA MET A 326 -25.24 21.39 -4.49
C MET A 326 -25.17 22.29 -5.73
N PHE A 327 -23.97 22.79 -6.03
CA PHE A 327 -23.69 23.41 -7.33
C PHE A 327 -22.31 23.01 -7.85
N ARG A 328 -22.10 23.22 -9.15
CA ARG A 328 -20.89 22.80 -9.86
C ARG A 328 -20.27 23.97 -10.62
N THR A 329 -18.95 24.08 -10.55
CA THR A 329 -18.13 24.95 -11.40
C THR A 329 -17.29 24.14 -12.38
N SER A 330 -16.42 24.80 -13.14
CA SER A 330 -15.52 24.12 -14.07
C SER A 330 -14.48 23.23 -13.37
N SER A 331 -14.13 23.53 -12.11
CA SER A 331 -13.06 22.87 -11.36
C SER A 331 -13.50 22.27 -10.02
N HIS A 332 -14.71 22.58 -9.52
CA HIS A 332 -15.17 22.14 -8.21
C HIS A 332 -16.65 21.77 -8.21
N PHE A 333 -17.01 20.87 -7.30
CA PHE A 333 -18.37 20.77 -6.74
C PHE A 333 -18.39 21.46 -5.39
N PHE A 334 -19.51 22.08 -5.07
CA PHE A 334 -19.82 22.56 -3.73
C PHE A 334 -21.08 21.85 -3.26
N ILE A 335 -21.02 21.28 -2.06
CA ILE A 335 -22.12 20.52 -1.47
C ILE A 335 -22.27 20.90 0.00
N SER A 336 -23.50 21.16 0.44
CA SER A 336 -23.78 21.36 1.86
C SER A 336 -23.43 20.10 2.66
N SER A 337 -23.08 20.28 3.93
CA SER A 337 -22.84 19.18 4.85
C SER A 337 -24.06 18.27 4.94
N PHE A 338 -23.83 16.97 5.06
CA PHE A 338 -24.89 15.96 5.14
C PHE A 338 -25.59 15.92 6.50
N THR A 339 -24.99 16.56 7.50
CA THR A 339 -25.41 16.60 8.91
C THR A 339 -25.79 18.02 9.31
N ASN A 340 -25.06 19.01 8.81
CA ASN A 340 -25.20 20.43 9.13
C ASN A 340 -25.42 21.31 7.86
N PRO A 341 -26.46 21.03 7.05
CA PRO A 341 -26.61 21.59 5.70
C PRO A 341 -26.78 23.12 5.62
N THR A 342 -27.24 23.74 6.71
CA THR A 342 -27.49 25.19 6.79
C THR A 342 -26.30 26.00 7.28
N SER A 343 -25.26 25.34 7.83
CA SER A 343 -24.12 26.01 8.46
C SER A 343 -22.77 25.64 7.85
N ARG A 344 -22.67 24.50 7.15
CA ARG A 344 -21.43 24.00 6.56
C ARG A 344 -21.64 23.56 5.11
N ALA A 345 -20.62 23.82 4.28
CA ALA A 345 -20.52 23.31 2.93
C ALA A 345 -19.07 22.96 2.61
N TYR A 346 -18.89 22.00 1.70
CA TYR A 346 -17.60 21.46 1.32
C TYR A 346 -17.34 21.67 -0.17
N ALA A 347 -16.07 21.95 -0.48
CA ALA A 347 -15.56 22.04 -1.83
C ALA A 347 -14.87 20.72 -2.20
N ILE A 348 -15.25 20.15 -3.35
CA ILE A 348 -14.69 18.93 -3.91
C ILE A 348 -14.02 19.26 -5.24
N THR A 349 -12.71 19.03 -5.34
CA THR A 349 -11.94 19.30 -6.56
C THR A 349 -12.25 18.27 -7.65
N ILE A 350 -12.45 18.78 -8.86
CA ILE A 350 -12.68 18.02 -10.09
C ILE A 350 -11.41 18.08 -10.93
N ASP A 351 -10.92 16.93 -11.35
CA ASP A 351 -9.98 16.84 -12.46
C ASP A 351 -10.73 16.38 -13.72
N LYS A 352 -10.58 17.16 -14.79
CA LYS A 352 -11.18 16.86 -16.10
C LYS A 352 -10.11 16.18 -16.94
N PRO A 353 -10.23 14.87 -17.19
CA PRO A 353 -9.21 14.18 -17.94
C PRO A 353 -9.31 14.51 -19.44
N GLY A 354 -8.31 14.04 -20.19
CA GLY A 354 -8.30 14.12 -21.66
C GLY A 354 -9.47 13.39 -22.33
N ARG A 355 -9.57 13.50 -23.67
CA ARG A 355 -10.66 12.89 -24.44
C ARG A 355 -10.81 11.39 -24.13
N GLY A 356 -12.01 11.00 -23.69
CA GLY A 356 -12.43 9.61 -23.54
C GLY A 356 -12.32 9.01 -22.13
N SER A 357 -11.58 9.65 -21.22
CA SER A 357 -11.44 9.17 -19.83
C SER A 357 -12.57 9.66 -18.92
N ILE A 358 -12.86 8.89 -17.87
CA ILE A 358 -13.87 9.25 -16.86
C ILE A 358 -13.34 10.35 -15.93
N GLY A 359 -14.16 11.38 -15.71
CA GLY A 359 -13.86 12.50 -14.80
C GLY A 359 -13.47 12.05 -13.39
N GLN A 360 -12.62 12.81 -12.70
CA GLN A 360 -12.11 12.42 -11.38
C GLN A 360 -12.47 13.45 -10.31
N LEU A 361 -12.80 12.95 -9.11
CA LEU A 361 -12.93 13.72 -7.88
C LEU A 361 -11.69 13.44 -7.04
N THR A 362 -10.90 14.48 -6.75
CA THR A 362 -9.55 14.28 -6.23
C THR A 362 -9.37 14.67 -4.78
N ARG A 363 -10.12 15.67 -4.31
CA ARG A 363 -9.98 16.23 -2.95
C ARG A 363 -11.32 16.69 -2.42
N CYS A 364 -11.49 16.65 -1.11
CA CYS A 364 -12.57 17.31 -0.38
C CYS A 364 -11.97 18.09 0.80
N ASN A 365 -12.52 19.24 1.14
CA ASN A 365 -12.05 20.02 2.31
C ASN A 365 -12.76 19.65 3.63
N CYS A 366 -13.57 18.57 3.64
CA CYS A 366 -14.23 18.09 4.85
C CYS A 366 -13.21 17.46 5.82
N GLU A 367 -13.57 17.39 7.10
CA GLU A 367 -12.66 16.91 8.14
C GLU A 367 -12.15 15.49 7.88
N HIS A 368 -13.04 14.56 7.48
CA HIS A 368 -12.65 13.20 7.14
C HIS A 368 -11.51 13.15 6.10
N TYR A 369 -11.61 13.92 5.01
CA TYR A 369 -10.57 13.94 3.98
C TYR A 369 -9.30 14.62 4.49
N THR A 370 -9.43 15.75 5.19
CA THR A 370 -8.29 16.48 5.76
C THR A 370 -7.50 15.64 6.76
N ARG A 371 -8.21 14.85 7.58
CA ARG A 371 -7.62 13.99 8.62
C ARG A 371 -6.97 12.74 8.05
N TYR A 372 -7.67 12.03 7.16
CA TYR A 372 -7.22 10.70 6.71
C TYR A 372 -6.58 10.70 5.31
N GLY A 373 -6.73 11.78 4.54
CA GLY A 373 -6.40 11.82 3.10
C GLY A 373 -7.20 10.82 2.27
N SER A 374 -8.37 10.41 2.79
CA SER A 374 -9.23 9.38 2.21
C SER A 374 -10.54 9.97 1.72
N ALA A 375 -11.08 9.36 0.68
CA ALA A 375 -12.36 9.69 0.09
C ALA A 375 -13.48 9.64 1.13
N CYS A 376 -14.23 10.73 1.21
CA CYS A 376 -15.36 10.88 2.12
C CYS A 376 -16.69 10.57 1.42
N LYS A 377 -17.77 10.54 2.20
CA LYS A 377 -19.13 10.33 1.71
C LYS A 377 -19.56 11.34 0.64
N HIS A 378 -19.12 12.60 0.72
CA HIS A 378 -19.40 13.62 -0.29
C HIS A 378 -18.83 13.25 -1.66
N MET A 379 -17.57 12.78 -1.70
CA MET A 379 -16.92 12.37 -2.94
C MET A 379 -17.63 11.16 -3.55
N TYR A 380 -18.00 10.16 -2.74
CA TYR A 380 -18.71 8.98 -3.26
C TYR A 380 -20.13 9.28 -3.74
N TYR A 381 -20.86 10.18 -3.06
CA TYR A 381 -22.17 10.64 -3.53
C TYR A 381 -22.05 11.28 -4.92
N LEU A 382 -21.12 12.23 -5.07
CA LEU A 382 -20.88 12.94 -6.32
C LEU A 382 -20.38 11.99 -7.43
N ALA A 383 -19.48 11.07 -7.11
CA ALA A 383 -18.96 10.08 -8.04
C ALA A 383 -20.08 9.22 -8.65
N ARG A 384 -21.03 8.79 -7.81
CA ARG A 384 -22.21 8.04 -8.24
C ARG A 384 -23.12 8.89 -9.13
N GLU A 385 -23.44 10.11 -8.71
CA GLU A 385 -24.38 10.99 -9.41
C GLU A 385 -23.85 11.43 -10.78
N TYR A 386 -22.56 11.77 -10.86
CA TYR A 386 -21.93 12.33 -12.06
C TYR A 386 -21.12 11.31 -12.86
N ARG A 387 -21.13 10.03 -12.46
CA ARG A 387 -20.37 8.93 -13.07
C ARG A 387 -18.87 9.26 -13.18
N MET A 388 -18.29 9.62 -12.05
CA MET A 388 -16.87 10.01 -11.93
C MET A 388 -16.10 8.99 -11.08
N HIS A 389 -14.78 8.94 -11.24
CA HIS A 389 -13.89 8.21 -10.35
C HIS A 389 -13.55 9.04 -9.11
N VAL A 390 -13.24 8.35 -8.02
CA VAL A 390 -12.72 8.97 -6.80
C VAL A 390 -11.22 8.68 -6.73
N VAL A 391 -10.37 9.68 -6.97
CA VAL A 391 -8.92 9.49 -7.09
C VAL A 391 -8.21 10.40 -6.10
N GLU A 392 -8.03 9.93 -4.88
CA GLU A 392 -7.46 10.71 -3.78
C GLU A 392 -6.09 11.29 -4.13
N SER A 393 -5.94 12.60 -3.92
CA SER A 393 -4.66 13.29 -4.05
C SER A 393 -4.08 13.57 -2.67
N ALA A 394 -2.91 13.00 -2.38
CA ALA A 394 -2.15 13.26 -1.16
C ALA A 394 -1.41 14.63 -1.19
N LEU A 395 -1.61 15.44 -2.23
CA LEU A 395 -1.02 16.78 -2.30
C LEU A 395 -1.71 17.70 -1.28
N ILE A 396 -1.00 18.06 -0.22
CA ILE A 396 -1.31 19.26 0.56
C ILE A 396 0.00 20.01 0.78
N PRO A 397 0.08 21.26 0.32
CA PRO A 397 0.43 22.32 1.25
C PRO A 397 -0.84 23.00 1.76
N LEU A 398 -0.86 23.25 3.05
CA LEU A 398 -1.93 23.87 3.84
C LEU A 398 -2.22 25.33 3.43
N GLU A 399 -1.61 25.83 2.35
CA GLU A 399 -1.62 27.24 1.93
C GLU A 399 -2.50 27.51 0.69
N ALA A 400 -2.96 26.46 -0.03
CA ALA A 400 -3.73 26.63 -1.28
C ALA A 400 -5.26 26.42 -1.14
N LEU A 401 -5.78 26.27 0.09
CA LEU A 401 -7.22 26.21 0.38
C LEU A 401 -7.64 27.30 1.37
N VAL A 402 -6.98 28.46 1.35
CA VAL A 402 -7.73 29.68 1.67
C VAL A 402 -8.70 29.84 0.51
N VAL A 403 -9.91 29.30 0.68
CA VAL A 403 -11.08 29.90 0.04
C VAL A 403 -10.94 31.37 0.36
N ASP A 404 -10.73 32.18 -0.67
CA ASP A 404 -10.80 33.62 -0.54
C ASP A 404 -11.99 33.92 0.38
N PRO A 405 -11.81 34.51 1.57
CA PRO A 405 -12.94 34.82 2.45
C PRO A 405 -13.92 35.80 1.78
N THR A 406 -13.58 36.38 0.62
CA THR A 406 -14.48 37.15 -0.24
C THR A 406 -15.28 36.32 -1.25
N LEU A 407 -14.97 35.03 -1.43
CA LEU A 407 -15.94 34.04 -1.93
C LEU A 407 -16.90 33.71 -0.78
N GLU A 408 -17.70 34.72 -0.42
CA GLU A 408 -18.98 34.53 0.24
C GLU A 408 -19.81 33.63 -0.70
N ILE A 409 -19.64 32.31 -0.58
CA ILE A 409 -20.69 31.38 -0.93
C ILE A 409 -21.76 31.70 0.10
N ASN A 410 -22.63 32.65 -0.25
CA ASN A 410 -23.78 32.97 0.54
C ASN A 410 -24.56 31.67 0.67
N ILE A 411 -24.50 31.02 1.83
CA ILE A 411 -25.13 29.72 2.06
C ILE A 411 -26.62 29.79 1.69
N GLN A 412 -27.22 30.99 1.76
CA GLN A 412 -28.59 31.26 1.30
C GLN A 412 -28.81 31.00 -0.21
N THR A 413 -27.77 31.07 -1.06
CA THR A 413 -27.86 30.71 -2.49
C THR A 413 -27.85 29.20 -2.72
N LEU A 414 -27.41 28.42 -1.75
CA LEU A 414 -27.45 26.95 -1.75
C LEU A 414 -28.68 26.38 -1.06
N ILE A 415 -29.25 27.13 -0.12
CA ILE A 415 -30.48 26.77 0.59
C ILE A 415 -31.66 26.89 -0.38
N LYS A 416 -32.29 25.77 -0.71
CA LYS A 416 -33.63 25.80 -1.30
C LYS A 416 -34.59 26.38 -0.25
N PRO A 417 -35.35 27.45 -0.55
CA PRO A 417 -36.30 27.99 0.41
C PRO A 417 -37.47 27.03 0.50
N SER A 418 -37.54 26.20 1.55
CA SER A 418 -38.78 25.72 2.17
C SER A 418 -38.51 24.76 3.35
N ILE A 419 -39.39 24.87 4.35
CA ILE A 419 -39.64 24.01 5.53
C ILE A 419 -38.99 24.49 6.83
N ASN A 420 -39.85 25.01 7.72
CA ASN A 420 -39.62 25.19 9.15
C ASN A 420 -39.34 23.83 9.80
N ILE A 421 -38.17 23.64 10.41
CA ILE A 421 -37.89 22.48 11.27
C ILE A 421 -37.33 22.98 12.61
N LEU A 422 -37.84 22.34 13.67
CA LEU A 422 -37.54 22.54 15.08
C LEU A 422 -36.04 22.65 15.39
N THR A 423 -35.75 23.50 16.39
CA THR A 423 -34.49 23.58 17.14
C THR A 423 -33.97 22.19 17.53
N LEU A 424 -32.98 21.71 16.78
CA LEU A 424 -32.09 20.61 17.17
C LEU A 424 -30.85 21.23 17.82
N THR A 425 -30.56 20.75 19.03
CA THR A 425 -29.39 21.05 19.83
C THR A 425 -28.09 20.83 19.06
N LYS A 426 -27.04 21.60 19.37
CA LYS A 426 -25.67 21.45 18.84
C LYS A 426 -25.14 20.02 19.10
N GLU A 427 -25.39 19.11 18.18
CA GLU A 427 -24.72 17.81 18.12
C GLU A 427 -23.39 17.98 17.40
N VAL A 428 -22.38 17.23 17.86
CA VAL A 428 -21.08 17.10 17.20
C VAL A 428 -21.32 16.56 15.79
N ASP A 429 -20.68 17.16 14.81
CA ASP A 429 -20.91 16.87 13.40
C ASP A 429 -20.48 15.42 13.10
N SER A 430 -21.40 14.52 12.74
CA SER A 430 -21.05 13.14 12.36
C SER A 430 -20.36 13.03 10.99
N ASP A 431 -20.10 14.15 10.31
CA ASP A 431 -19.07 14.23 9.25
C ASP A 431 -17.64 14.07 9.82
N GLU A 432 -17.48 14.15 11.16
CA GLU A 432 -16.22 14.04 11.92
C GLU A 432 -15.94 12.60 12.42
N GLU A 433 -16.94 11.72 12.49
CA GLU A 433 -16.81 10.37 13.06
C GLU A 433 -16.80 9.24 12.03
N ILE A 434 -15.60 8.71 11.73
CA ILE A 434 -15.41 7.29 11.39
C ILE A 434 -14.04 6.85 11.95
N GLY A 435 -14.07 6.30 13.17
CA GLY A 435 -12.86 5.79 13.82
C GLY A 435 -13.11 4.77 14.92
N SER A 436 -14.34 4.25 15.11
CA SER A 436 -14.61 3.25 16.14
C SER A 436 -14.18 1.84 15.67
N TYR A 437 -12.87 1.63 15.52
CA TYR A 437 -12.30 0.28 15.42
C TYR A 437 -12.51 -0.56 16.70
N GLY A 438 -13.12 0.01 17.75
CA GLY A 438 -13.29 -0.60 19.08
C GLY A 438 -14.69 -1.08 19.47
N GLN A 439 -15.74 -0.99 18.63
CA GLN A 439 -17.10 -1.43 18.99
C GLN A 439 -17.59 -2.73 18.32
N LEU A 440 -16.67 -3.59 17.87
CA LEU A 440 -16.98 -5.00 17.59
C LEU A 440 -16.61 -5.88 18.80
N SER A 441 -17.09 -5.51 19.99
CA SER A 441 -17.16 -6.44 21.12
C SER A 441 -18.59 -6.98 21.23
N ASN A 442 -18.70 -8.30 21.24
CA ASN A 442 -19.91 -9.06 21.52
C ASN A 442 -21.04 -9.00 20.47
N LYS A 443 -20.85 -9.70 19.34
CA LYS A 443 -21.74 -10.79 18.90
C LYS A 443 -21.20 -11.45 17.62
N ARG A 444 -21.09 -12.78 17.70
CA ARG A 444 -20.57 -13.76 16.73
C ARG A 444 -19.05 -13.94 16.74
N LYS A 445 -18.61 -14.97 17.47
CA LYS A 445 -17.55 -15.89 17.06
C LYS A 445 -17.78 -16.26 15.59
N LEU A 446 -17.08 -15.59 14.68
CA LEU A 446 -16.92 -16.02 13.30
C LEU A 446 -15.42 -15.99 13.05
N PHE A 447 -14.91 -17.18 12.73
CA PHE A 447 -13.53 -17.44 12.35
C PHE A 447 -12.97 -16.28 11.53
N ILE A 448 -11.82 -15.76 11.94
CA ILE A 448 -10.93 -15.02 11.04
C ILE A 448 -10.29 -16.07 10.14
N ASP A 449 -11.08 -16.60 9.23
CA ASP A 449 -10.54 -17.00 7.95
C ASP A 449 -10.44 -15.72 7.14
N LEU A 450 -9.22 -15.36 6.78
CA LEU A 450 -8.93 -14.49 5.65
C LEU A 450 -9.41 -15.21 4.38
N VAL A 451 -10.72 -15.33 4.21
CA VAL A 451 -11.33 -15.68 2.94
C VAL A 451 -11.14 -14.47 2.05
N VAL A 452 -10.16 -14.60 1.16
CA VAL A 452 -10.19 -13.97 -0.16
C VAL A 452 -11.62 -14.18 -0.66
N GLY A 453 -12.42 -13.10 -0.74
CA GLY A 453 -13.72 -13.20 -1.41
C GLY A 453 -13.48 -13.87 -2.77
N PRO A 454 -14.33 -14.82 -3.19
CA PRO A 454 -14.08 -15.56 -4.42
C PRO A 454 -13.84 -14.56 -5.54
N ASP A 455 -12.69 -14.70 -6.21
CA ASP A 455 -12.47 -14.08 -7.51
C ASP A 455 -13.71 -14.41 -8.36
N PRO A 456 -14.31 -13.45 -9.08
CA PRO A 456 -15.16 -13.84 -10.19
C PRO A 456 -14.29 -14.64 -11.16
N ASP A 457 -14.70 -15.89 -11.41
CA ASP A 457 -14.13 -16.91 -12.28
C ASP A 457 -12.78 -16.61 -12.95
N PRO A 458 -11.78 -17.52 -12.84
CA PRO A 458 -10.63 -17.49 -13.73
C PRO A 458 -11.15 -17.70 -15.15
N LEU A 459 -11.32 -16.60 -15.90
CA LEU A 459 -11.56 -16.69 -17.33
C LEU A 459 -10.41 -17.51 -17.91
N GLN A 460 -10.77 -18.71 -18.36
CA GLN A 460 -9.93 -19.60 -19.11
C GLN A 460 -9.18 -18.77 -20.15
N PHE A 461 -7.85 -18.85 -20.08
CA PHE A 461 -6.95 -18.30 -21.08
C PHE A 461 -7.34 -18.87 -22.44
N THR A 462 -8.13 -18.14 -23.22
CA THR A 462 -8.20 -18.37 -24.66
C THR A 462 -6.85 -17.96 -25.21
N LYS A 463 -5.98 -18.96 -25.39
CA LYS A 463 -4.82 -18.90 -26.28
C LYS A 463 -5.24 -18.12 -27.53
N ARG A 464 -4.45 -17.11 -27.90
CA ARG A 464 -4.55 -16.52 -29.24
C ARG A 464 -4.58 -17.66 -30.28
N PRO A 465 -5.41 -17.58 -31.33
CA PRO A 465 -5.46 -18.62 -32.34
C PRO A 465 -4.08 -18.74 -33.00
N ARG A 466 -3.48 -19.92 -32.87
CA ARG A 466 -2.39 -20.35 -33.77
C ARG A 466 -3.04 -20.60 -35.13
N LEU A 467 -2.47 -20.01 -36.18
CA LEU A 467 -2.70 -20.52 -37.52
C LEU A 467 -2.17 -21.96 -37.56
N ASP A 468 -3.08 -22.92 -37.69
CA ASP A 468 -2.74 -24.31 -37.96
C ASP A 468 -2.37 -24.47 -39.44
N SER A 469 -1.13 -24.88 -39.68
CA SER A 469 -0.74 -25.58 -40.91
C SER A 469 -0.50 -27.05 -40.55
N LEU A 470 -1.51 -27.86 -40.85
CA LEU A 470 -1.48 -29.25 -41.35
C LEU A 470 -0.42 -30.24 -40.80
N SER A 471 -0.93 -31.15 -39.96
CA SER A 471 -0.76 -32.61 -39.97
C SER A 471 0.55 -33.24 -40.46
N LEU A 472 1.17 -34.09 -39.62
CA LEU A 472 1.12 -35.57 -39.73
C LEU A 472 2.02 -36.19 -38.64
N SER A 473 1.42 -37.02 -37.78
CA SER A 473 2.11 -38.07 -37.00
C SER A 473 2.22 -39.34 -37.87
N PRO A 474 3.07 -40.35 -37.55
CA PRO A 474 2.77 -41.25 -36.43
C PRO A 474 3.98 -41.85 -35.64
N GLN A 475 3.68 -42.11 -34.36
CA GLN A 475 4.02 -43.26 -33.50
C GLN A 475 5.40 -43.96 -33.58
N SER A 476 6.05 -44.10 -32.41
CA SER A 476 6.43 -45.41 -31.83
C SER A 476 7.00 -45.30 -30.41
N SER A 477 6.29 -45.90 -29.45
CA SER A 477 6.75 -46.79 -28.37
C SER A 477 8.24 -46.82 -27.96
N HIS A 478 8.55 -46.68 -26.66
CA HIS A 478 9.17 -47.74 -25.86
C HIS A 478 9.22 -47.39 -24.35
N THR A 479 9.00 -48.46 -23.59
CA THR A 479 9.09 -48.70 -22.15
C THR A 479 10.49 -48.52 -21.55
N SER A 480 10.62 -48.09 -20.29
CA SER A 480 11.05 -48.94 -19.16
C SER A 480 11.37 -48.16 -17.87
N ASN A 481 11.10 -48.83 -16.76
CA ASN A 481 11.34 -48.51 -15.36
C ASN A 481 12.80 -48.20 -15.00
N GLU A 482 13.02 -47.43 -13.93
CA GLU A 482 14.00 -47.71 -12.85
C GLU A 482 13.73 -46.76 -11.66
N THR A 483 13.13 -47.26 -10.57
CA THR A 483 13.76 -47.75 -9.32
C THR A 483 14.34 -46.64 -8.43
N ILE A 484 13.63 -46.37 -7.34
CA ILE A 484 14.02 -45.52 -6.20
C ILE A 484 14.62 -46.43 -5.11
N PRO A 485 15.69 -46.01 -4.42
CA PRO A 485 15.89 -46.36 -3.03
C PRO A 485 15.89 -45.09 -2.16
N GLY A 486 15.13 -45.15 -1.06
CA GLY A 486 15.18 -44.12 -0.02
C GLY A 486 16.35 -44.32 0.92
N GLN A 487 16.58 -43.32 1.78
CA GLN A 487 16.82 -43.49 3.21
C GLN A 487 16.81 -42.14 3.93
N ASP A 488 16.30 -42.22 5.16
CA ASP A 488 16.19 -41.19 6.19
C ASP A 488 17.54 -40.53 6.53
N GLU A 489 17.50 -39.31 7.07
CA GLU A 489 17.94 -39.03 8.45
C GLU A 489 17.78 -37.55 8.84
N ASN A 490 17.09 -37.35 9.98
CA ASN A 490 17.26 -36.36 11.04
C ASN A 490 17.97 -35.03 10.73
N LEU A 491 17.24 -33.91 10.87
CA LEU A 491 17.80 -32.58 11.04
C LEU A 491 17.39 -31.98 12.39
N ASP A 492 18.43 -31.81 13.21
CA ASP A 492 18.50 -31.13 14.50
C ASP A 492 18.23 -29.62 14.37
N PRO A 493 17.33 -29.01 15.17
CA PRO A 493 17.02 -27.59 15.11
C PRO A 493 17.80 -26.81 16.18
N ASN A 494 19.07 -26.49 15.90
CA ASN A 494 19.82 -25.49 16.65
C ASN A 494 20.89 -24.88 15.75
N LEU A 495 20.70 -23.65 15.25
CA LEU A 495 21.76 -22.72 14.85
C LEU A 495 21.15 -21.45 14.25
N PHE A 496 20.79 -20.49 15.09
CA PHE A 496 20.84 -19.06 14.78
C PHE A 496 21.08 -18.28 16.08
N THR A 497 22.34 -18.04 16.38
CA THR A 497 22.82 -16.94 17.22
C THR A 497 23.71 -16.04 16.36
N ASP A 498 23.54 -14.74 16.61
CA ASP A 498 24.21 -13.55 16.06
C ASP A 498 23.63 -12.92 14.79
#